data_AF-A0A970B1F0-F1
#
_entry.id   AF-A0A970B1F0-F1
#
_cell.length_a   1.000
_cell.length_b   1.000
_cell.length_c   1.000
_cell.angle_alpha   90.00
_cell.angle_beta   90.00
_cell.angle_gamma   90.00
#
_symmetry.space_group_name_H-M   'P 1'
#
loop_
_entity.id
_entity.type
_entity.pdbx_description
1 polymer ?
#
loop_
_entity_poly.entity_id
_entity_poly.type
_entity_poly.pdbx_seq_one_letter_code
_entity_poly.pdbx_strand_id
1 'polypeptide(L)' 'MYKVLIADKLSNEALAIFKENGIEAITKTDLDAKSLIKELQDCDGLVVRSATKATKEVIESCK' A
#
# COMPACT_ATOMS: atom_id res chain seq x y z
N MET A 1 0.11 -13.11 -8.57
CA MET A 1 1.07 -12.61 -7.58
C MET A 1 0.42 -11.41 -6.94
N TYR A 2 0.28 -11.38 -5.63
CA TYR A 2 -0.38 -10.26 -4.94
C TYR A 2 0.61 -9.14 -4.72
N LYS A 3 0.16 -7.91 -4.97
CA LYS A 3 0.99 -6.71 -4.82
C LYS A 3 0.41 -5.81 -3.75
N VAL A 4 1.24 -5.37 -2.81
CA VAL A 4 0.81 -4.59 -1.64
C VAL A 4 1.58 -3.27 -1.61
N LEU A 5 0.85 -2.16 -1.56
CA LEU A 5 1.39 -0.83 -1.38
C LEU A 5 1.44 -0.49 0.10
N ILE A 6 2.63 -0.23 0.62
CA ILE A 6 2.85 0.26 1.98
C ILE A 6 3.00 1.77 1.89
N ALA A 7 1.97 2.49 2.31
CA ALA A 7 1.91 3.95 2.22
C ALA A 7 2.53 4.68 3.42
N ASP A 8 3.15 3.94 4.34
CA ASP A 8 3.68 4.45 5.60
C ASP A 8 5.07 3.87 5.88
N LYS A 9 5.79 4.39 6.87
CA LYS A 9 7.07 3.79 7.26
C LYS A 9 6.80 2.49 8.01
N LEU A 10 7.02 1.38 7.31
CA LEU A 10 6.97 0.02 7.84
C LEU A 10 8.39 -0.52 8.01
N SER A 11 8.60 -1.35 9.04
CA SER A 11 9.90 -1.99 9.29
C SER A 11 10.27 -2.97 8.18
N ASN A 12 11.57 -3.11 7.92
CA ASN A 12 12.10 -4.03 6.91
C ASN A 12 11.68 -5.50 7.15
N GLU A 13 11.40 -5.89 8.39
CA GLU A 13 10.88 -7.22 8.75
C GLU A 13 9.54 -7.51 8.06
N ALA A 14 8.66 -6.53 7.92
CA ALA A 14 7.39 -6.73 7.25
C ALA A 14 7.58 -7.02 5.75
N LEU A 15 8.53 -6.33 5.10
CA LEU A 15 8.89 -6.61 3.70
C LEU A 15 9.44 -8.03 3.52
N ALA A 16 10.23 -8.51 4.49
CA ALA A 16 10.73 -9.88 4.48
C ALA A 16 9.57 -10.90 4.56
N ILE A 17 8.61 -10.68 5.47
CA ILE A 17 7.43 -11.53 5.62
C ILE A 17 6.59 -11.54 4.34
N PHE A 18 6.32 -10.38 3.73
CA PHE A 18 5.57 -10.32 2.47
C PHE A 18 6.28 -11.12 1.37
N LYS A 19 7.61 -10.94 1.24
CA LYS A 19 8.40 -11.65 0.25
C LYS A 19 8.43 -13.17 0.48
N GLU A 20 8.53 -13.62 1.73
CA GLU A 20 8.44 -15.04 2.10
C GLU A 20 7.07 -15.65 1.76
N ASN A 21 6.00 -14.86 1.85
CA ASN A 21 4.65 -15.27 1.45
C ASN A 21 4.39 -15.14 -0.07
N GLY A 22 5.40 -14.76 -0.87
CA GLY A 22 5.25 -14.56 -2.31
C GLY A 22 4.41 -13.32 -2.68
N ILE A 23 4.35 -12.35 -1.78
CA ILE A 23 3.65 -11.07 -1.96
C ILE A 23 4.68 -9.99 -2.25
N GLU A 24 4.47 -9.23 -3.33
CA GLU A 24 5.30 -8.09 -3.66
C GLU A 24 4.90 -6.88 -2.83
N ALA A 25 5.76 -6.44 -1.92
CA ALA A 25 5.51 -5.27 -1.08
C ALA A 25 6.32 -4.06 -1.58
N ILE A 26 5.63 -2.97 -1.88
CA ILE A 26 6.22 -1.70 -2.33
C ILE A 26 6.02 -0.64 -1.27
N THR A 27 7.10 -0.07 -0.75
CA THR A 27 7.02 1.04 0.20
C THR A 27 7.06 2.38 -0.54
N LYS A 28 5.99 3.16 -0.45
CA LYS A 28 5.90 4.54 -0.93
C LYS A 28 5.28 5.42 0.13
N THR A 29 6.12 6.18 0.83
CA THR A 29 5.68 7.19 1.81
C THR A 29 5.34 8.51 1.11
N ASP A 30 4.53 9.35 1.75
CA ASP A 30 4.21 10.71 1.26
C ASP A 30 3.38 10.72 -0.04
N LEU A 31 2.37 9.85 -0.11
CA LEU A 31 1.43 9.80 -1.23
C LEU A 31 0.15 10.57 -0.92
N ASP A 32 -0.19 11.53 -1.78
CA ASP A 32 -1.52 12.13 -1.81
C ASP A 32 -2.59 11.13 -2.23
N ALA A 33 -3.85 11.38 -1.84
CA ALA A 33 -4.99 10.52 -2.16
C ALA A 33 -5.07 10.13 -3.65
N LYS A 34 -4.82 11.07 -4.58
CA LYS A 34 -4.83 10.79 -6.02
C LYS A 34 -3.70 9.86 -6.46
N SER A 35 -2.50 10.05 -5.93
CA SER A 35 -1.34 9.21 -6.24
C SER A 35 -1.52 7.81 -5.65
N LEU A 36 -2.09 7.74 -4.44
CA LEU A 36 -2.42 6.50 -3.77
C LEU A 36 -3.42 5.68 -4.59
N ILE A 37 -4.49 6.29 -5.10
CA ILE A 37 -5.48 5.63 -5.97
C ILE A 37 -4.82 5.08 -7.24
N LYS A 38 -3.94 5.85 -7.88
CA LYS A 38 -3.22 5.39 -9.07
C LYS A 38 -2.35 4.17 -8.79
N GLU A 39 -1.61 4.17 -7.68
CA GLU A 39 -0.77 3.04 -7.29
C GLU A 39 -1.60 1.82 -6.90
N LEU A 40 -2.72 2.04 -6.22
CA LEU A 40 -3.66 1.00 -5.83
C LEU A 40 -4.42 0.38 -7.01
N GLN A 41 -4.48 1.03 -8.18
CA GLN A 41 -5.01 0.35 -9.37
C GLN A 41 -4.13 -0.81 -9.84
N ASP A 42 -2.83 -0.79 -9.52
CA ASP A 42 -1.87 -1.85 -9.87
C ASP A 42 -1.56 -2.75 -8.66
N CYS A 43 -2.15 -2.49 -7.49
CA CYS A 43 -1.91 -3.23 -6.26
C CYS A 43 -3.22 -3.85 -5.72
N ASP A 44 -3.13 -5.06 -5.18
CA ASP A 44 -4.24 -5.76 -4.55
C ASP A 44 -4.48 -5.36 -3.09
N GLY A 45 -3.51 -4.67 -2.47
CA GLY A 45 -3.59 -4.31 -1.05
C GLY A 45 -2.94 -2.98 -0.70
N LEU A 46 -3.51 -2.33 0.31
CA LEU A 46 -2.97 -1.12 0.94
C LEU A 46 -2.61 -1.41 2.40
N VAL A 47 -1.40 -1.06 2.80
CA VAL A 47 -0.95 -1.05 4.19
C VAL A 47 -0.68 0.38 4.61
N VAL A 48 -1.39 0.82 5.64
CA VAL A 48 -1.23 2.14 6.27
C VAL A 48 -0.91 1.97 7.75
N ARG A 49 -0.27 2.97 8.37
CA ARG A 49 -0.13 3.03 9.82
C ARG A 49 -0.91 4.23 10.35
N SER A 50 -0.25 5.37 10.50
CA SER A 50 -0.82 6.53 11.18
C SER A 50 -0.69 7.81 10.37
N ALA A 51 0.24 7.88 9.42
CA ALA A 51 0.42 9.03 8.56
C ALA A 51 -0.60 9.03 7.42
N THR A 52 -0.90 7.85 6.87
CA THR A 52 -1.77 7.74 5.69
C THR A 52 -3.21 7.45 6.07
N LYS A 53 -4.13 8.33 5.65
CA LYS A 53 -5.58 8.10 5.77
C LYS A 53 -6.13 7.46 4.51
N ALA A 54 -6.59 6.21 4.63
CA ALA A 54 -7.44 5.59 3.63
C ALA A 54 -8.84 6.22 3.69
N THR A 55 -9.00 7.38 3.06
CA THR A 55 -10.29 8.07 3.00
C THR A 55 -11.30 7.28 2.17
N LYS A 56 -12.59 7.57 2.38
CA LYS A 56 -13.69 6.92 1.66
C LYS A 56 -13.51 7.01 0.13
N GLU A 57 -13.07 8.17 -0.36
CA GLU A 57 -12.77 8.39 -1.78
C GLU A 57 -11.68 7.45 -2.31
N VAL A 58 -10.63 7.18 -1.52
CA VAL A 58 -9.58 6.24 -1.90
C VAL A 58 -10.17 4.84 -2.05
N ILE A 59 -10.92 4.38 -1.05
CA ILE A 59 -11.49 3.03 -1.02
C ILE A 59 -12.52 2.85 -2.14
N GLU A 60 -13.39 3.85 -2.38
CA GLU A 60 -14.40 3.82 -3.45
C GLU A 60 -13.81 3.97 -4.85
N SER A 61 -12.61 4.56 -4.98
CA SER A 61 -11.91 4.68 -6.27
C SER A 61 -11.02 3.47 -6.58
N CYS A 62 -10.79 2.58 -5.60
CA CYS A 62 -10.10 1.32 -5.79
C CYS A 62 -11.10 0.25 -6.28
N LYS A 63 -10.60 -0.72 -7.04
CA LYS A 63 -11.41 -1.67 -7.81
C LYS A 63 -11.73 -2.93 -7.03
#